data_AF-A0A966EUT9-F1
#
_entry.id   AF-A0A966EUT9-F1
#
_cell.length_a   1.000
_cell.length_b   1.000
_cell.length_c   1.000
_cell.angle_alpha   90.00
_cell.angle_beta   90.00
_cell.angle_gamma   90.00
#
_symmetry.space_group_name_H-M   'P 1'
#
loop_
_entity.id
_entity.type
_entity.pdbx_description
1 polymer ?
#
loop_
_entity_poly.entity_id
_entity_poly.type
_entity_poly.pdbx_seq_one_letter_code
_entity_poly.pdbx_strand_id
1 'polypeptide(L)' 'MQTREIPTGYSVAEFIKRWGIGRNTFYKELANGNLVTIKIGRRRLVTLRAEREWIKAKEKQGGLR' A
#
# COMPACT_ATOMS: atom_id res chain seq x y z
N MET A 1 -29.86 -3.73 -4.46
CA MET A 1 -28.82 -3.23 -5.38
C MET A 1 -27.51 -3.18 -4.61
N GLN A 2 -26.56 -4.07 -4.88
CA GLN A 2 -25.25 -4.02 -4.22
C GLN A 2 -24.44 -2.90 -4.85
N THR A 3 -24.33 -1.77 -4.15
CA THR A 3 -23.38 -0.71 -4.47
C THR A 3 -21.99 -1.32 -4.38
N ARG A 4 -21.36 -1.57 -5.53
CA ARG A 4 -19.96 -2.01 -5.56
C ARG A 4 -19.12 -0.86 -5.01
N GLU A 5 -18.77 -0.94 -3.74
CA GLU A 5 -17.83 -0.01 -3.12
C GLU A 5 -16.54 -0.05 -3.95
N ILE A 6 -16.24 1.05 -4.64
CA ILE A 6 -14.97 1.18 -5.34
C ILE A 6 -13.90 1.12 -4.25
N PRO A 7 -12.93 0.19 -4.30
CA PRO A 7 -11.93 0.08 -3.26
C PRO A 7 -11.18 1.40 -3.13
N THR A 8 -11.43 2.14 -2.07
CA THR A 8 -10.71 3.37 -1.76
C THR A 8 -9.25 3.01 -1.48
N GLY A 9 -8.32 3.70 -2.12
CA GLY A 9 -6.90 3.41 -2.03
C GLY A 9 -6.03 4.49 -2.66
N TYR A 10 -4.74 4.41 -2.37
CA TYR A 10 -3.73 5.36 -2.85
C TYR A 10 -3.08 4.84 -4.12
N SER A 11 -2.82 5.74 -5.07
CA SER A 11 -1.84 5.44 -6.10
C SER A 11 -0.45 5.23 -5.49
N VAL A 12 0.44 4.58 -6.24
CA VAL A 12 1.84 4.40 -5.83
C VAL A 12 2.49 5.74 -5.45
N ALA A 13 2.22 6.81 -6.23
CA ALA A 13 2.77 8.13 -5.98
C ALA A 13 2.24 8.76 -4.68
N GLU A 14 0.94 8.63 -4.41
CA GLU A 14 0.34 9.13 -3.16
C GLU A 14 0.85 8.37 -1.94
N PHE A 15 0.97 7.05 -2.03
CA PHE A 15 1.49 6.23 -0.94
C PHE A 15 2.94 6.60 -0.59
N ILE A 16 3.81 6.74 -1.60
CA ILE A 16 5.20 7.18 -1.44
C ILE A 16 5.25 8.55 -0.77
N LYS A 17 4.46 9.52 -1.25
CA LYS A 17 4.40 10.87 -0.68
C LYS A 17 3.92 10.85 0.76
N ARG A 18 2.89 10.06 1.07
CA ARG A 18 2.30 9.94 2.40
C ARG A 18 3.28 9.38 3.44
N TRP A 19 4.04 8.35 3.07
CA TRP A 19 4.95 7.66 3.99
C TRP A 19 6.40 8.13 3.90
N GLY A 20 6.70 9.09 3.03
CA GLY A 20 8.06 9.62 2.85
C GLY A 20 9.07 8.59 2.36
N ILE A 21 8.62 7.50 1.72
CA ILE A 21 9.51 6.42 1.25
C ILE A 21 9.91 6.61 -0.22
N GLY A 22 11.07 6.10 -0.61
CA GLY A 22 11.48 6.10 -2.01
C GLY A 22 10.69 5.09 -2.87
N ARG A 23 10.63 5.34 -4.18
CA ARG A 23 10.07 4.37 -5.17
C ARG A 23 10.73 3.00 -5.07
N ASN A 24 12.04 2.96 -4.88
CA ASN A 24 12.78 1.70 -4.75
C ASN A 24 12.30 0.91 -3.51
N THR A 25 12.16 1.59 -2.37
CA THR A 25 11.61 0.99 -1.14
C THR A 25 10.20 0.45 -1.36
N PHE A 26 9.32 1.20 -2.00
CA PHE A 26 7.97 0.73 -2.33
C PHE A 26 7.99 -0.59 -3.13
N TYR A 27 8.79 -0.65 -4.19
CA TYR A 27 8.87 -1.85 -5.02
C TYR A 27 9.60 -3.01 -4.33
N LYS A 28 10.56 -2.73 -3.43
CA LYS A 28 11.15 -3.75 -2.55
C LYS A 28 10.12 -4.35 -1.62
N GLU A 29 9.31 -3.53 -0.96
CA GLU A 29 8.24 -4.00 -0.07
C GLU A 29 7.20 -4.83 -0.84
N LEU A 30 6.88 -4.43 -2.07
CA LEU A 30 6.04 -5.20 -2.97
C LEU A 30 6.67 -6.55 -3.37
N ALA A 31 7.95 -6.55 -3.76
CA ALA A 31 8.67 -7.76 -4.18
C ALA A 31 8.87 -8.75 -3.02
N ASN A 32 9.10 -8.23 -1.81
CA ASN A 32 9.22 -9.02 -0.59
C ASN A 32 7.87 -9.56 -0.07
N GLY A 33 6.75 -9.15 -0.67
CA GLY A 33 5.40 -9.54 -0.23
C GLY A 33 4.89 -8.80 1.01
N ASN A 34 5.63 -7.80 1.52
CA ASN A 34 5.23 -6.99 2.67
C ASN A 34 4.10 -6.01 2.33
N LEU A 35 4.01 -5.58 1.08
CA LEU A 35 2.99 -4.63 0.60
C LEU A 35 2.17 -5.24 -0.53
N VAL A 36 0.85 -5.28 -0.37
CA VAL A 36 -0.07 -5.78 -1.39
C VAL A 36 -0.66 -4.63 -2.20
N THR A 37 -0.77 -4.80 -3.51
CA THR A 37 -1.40 -3.82 -4.41
C THR A 37 -2.40 -4.51 -5.31
N ILE A 38 -3.40 -3.74 -5.77
CA ILE A 38 -4.37 -4.20 -6.75
C ILE A 38 -4.19 -3.44 -8.06
N LYS A 39 -4.43 -4.12 -9.17
CA LYS A 39 -4.47 -3.50 -10.50
C LYS A 39 -5.93 -3.20 -10.85
N ILE A 40 -6.25 -1.93 -11.05
CA ILE A 40 -7.55 -1.47 -11.53
C ILE A 40 -7.34 -0.80 -12.89
N GLY A 41 -7.71 -1.51 -13.96
CA GLY A 41 -7.44 -1.08 -15.33
C GLY A 41 -5.95 -0.84 -15.57
N ARG A 42 -5.58 0.41 -15.88
CA ARG A 42 -4.19 0.83 -16.10
C ARG A 42 -3.47 1.31 -14.84
N ARG A 43 -4.16 1.38 -13.70
CA ARG A 43 -3.60 1.93 -12.45
C ARG A 43 -3.31 0.81 -11.44
N ARG A 44 -2.24 1.01 -10.66
CA ARG A 44 -1.92 0.20 -9.48
C ARG A 44 -2.29 1.01 -8.25
N LEU A 45 -3.09 0.42 -7.36
CA LEU A 45 -3.52 1.04 -6.11
C LEU A 45 -3.06 0.21 -4.91
N VAL A 46 -2.66 0.91 -3.86
CA VAL A 46 -2.54 0.38 -2.50
C VAL A 46 -3.90 0.61 -1.83
N THR A 47 -4.63 -0.47 -1.55
CA THR A 47 -5.90 -0.33 -0.82
C THR A 47 -5.65 0.14 0.62
N LEU A 48 -6.63 0.81 1.22
CA LEU A 48 -6.55 1.17 2.65
C LEU A 48 -6.30 -0.05 3.54
N ARG A 49 -6.87 -1.21 3.19
CA ARG A 49 -6.61 -2.47 3.90
C ARG A 49 -5.14 -2.88 3.79
N ALA A 50 -4.56 -2.84 2.59
CA ALA A 50 -3.17 -3.21 2.39
C ALA A 50 -2.21 -2.26 3.11
N GLU A 51 -2.50 -0.96 3.13
CA GLU A 51 -1.73 0.01 3.93
C GLU A 51 -1.76 -0.35 5.42
N ARG A 52 -2.95 -0.63 5.99
CA ARG A 52 -3.07 -1.00 7.41
C ARG A 52 -2.27 -2.24 7.77
N GLU A 53 -2.33 -3.27 6.94
CA GLU A 53 -1.57 -4.50 7.16
C GLU A 53 -0.06 -4.26 7.03
N TRP A 54 0.36 -3.40 6.09
CA TRP A 54 1.76 -2.99 5.97
C TRP A 54 2.26 -2.24 7.21
N ILE A 55 1.47 -1.32 7.77
CA ILE A 55 1.81 -0.61 9.02
C ILE A 55 1.99 -1.60 10.17
N LYS A 56 1.02 -2.51 10.39
CA LYS A 56 1.11 -3.53 11.44
C LYS A 56 2.35 -4.40 11.29
N ALA A 57 2.69 -4.77 10.06
CA ALA A 57 3.91 -5.54 9.78
C ALA A 57 5.18 -4.75 10.16
N LYS A 58 5.21 -3.43 9.91
CA LYS A 58 6.33 -2.55 10.30
C LYS A 58 6.42 -2.29 11.81
N GLU A 59 5.29 -2.16 12.49
CA GLU A 59 5.24 -2.08 13.96
C GLU A 59 5.81 -3.35 14.60
N LYS A 60 5.43 -4.52 14.07
CA LYS A 60 5.98 -5.81 14.54
C LYS A 60 7.49 -5.96 14.28
N GLN A 61 8.00 -5.33 13.22
CA GLN A 61 9.43 -5.30 12.90
C GLN A 61 10.22 -4.29 13.76
N GLY A 62 9.56 -3.52 14.64
CA GLY A 62 10.21 -2.63 15.60
C GLY A 62 10.71 -1.29 15.03
N GLY A 63 10.21 -0.88 13.85
CA GLY A 63 10.71 0.30 13.13
C GLY A 63 9.99 1.63 13.38
N LEU A 64 8.95 1.65 14.23
CA LEU A 64 8.28 2.89 14.67
C LEU A 64 8.41 2.97 16.19
N ARG A 65 9.48 3.61 16.64
CA ARG A 65 9.65 4.08 18.01
C ARG A 65 10.16 5.52 17.97
#